data_AF-A0A5C5XC29-F1
#
_entry.id   AF-A0A5C5XC29-F1
#
_cell.length_a   1.000
_cell.length_b   1.000
_cell.length_c   1.000
_cell.angle_alpha   90.00
_cell.angle_beta   90.00
_cell.angle_gamma   90.00
#
_symmetry.space_group_name_H-M   'P 1'
#
loop_
_entity.id
_entity.type
_entity.pdbx_description
1 polymer ?
#
loop_
_entity_poly.entity_id
_entity_poly.type
_entity_poly.pdbx_seq_one_letter_code
_entity_poly.pdbx_strand_id
1 'polypeptide(L)'
;MDRGKRFIETVKLEYLNKCIEFGKKHLDDLMDEFASYYNTKRSHMARVHLPPIQEESEEVATIPIDQIEERKNVGGLIKSFEWKVA
;
A
#
# COMPACT_ATOMS: atom_id res chain seq x y z
N MET A 1 -9.00 -4.29 18.56
CA MET A 1 -7.58 -4.59 18.22
C MET A 1 -6.91 -3.27 17.91
N ASP A 2 -5.80 -2.98 18.57
CA ASP A 2 -5.10 -1.69 18.42
C ASP A 2 -4.57 -1.46 16.99
N ARG A 3 -4.62 -0.21 16.51
CA ARG A 3 -4.19 0.17 15.15
C ARG A 3 -2.71 -0.11 14.93
N GLY A 4 -1.87 0.18 15.92
CA GLY A 4 -0.43 -0.07 15.86
C GLY A 4 -0.12 -1.56 15.74
N LYS A 5 -0.82 -2.40 16.51
CA LYS A 5 -0.67 -3.86 16.41
C LYS A 5 -0.95 -4.39 15.00
N ARG A 6 -2.03 -3.92 14.37
CA ARG A 6 -2.38 -4.33 13.00
C ARG A 6 -1.34 -3.86 11.99
N PHE A 7 -0.82 -2.64 12.11
CA PHE A 7 0.25 -2.14 11.24
C PHE A 7 1.49 -3.04 11.32
N ILE A 8 1.98 -3.30 12.54
CA ILE A 8 3.17 -4.14 12.77
C ILE A 8 2.98 -5.56 12.22
N GLU A 9 1.82 -6.17 12.45
CA GLU A 9 1.51 -7.50 11.90
C GLU A 9 1.47 -7.49 10.37
N THR A 10 0.96 -6.41 9.76
CA THR A 10 0.89 -6.27 8.31
C THR A 10 2.29 -6.13 7.70
N VAL A 11 3.15 -5.29 8.28
CA VAL A 11 4.56 -5.14 7.88
C VAL A 11 5.28 -6.49 7.93
N LYS A 12 5.09 -7.25 9.01
CA LYS A 12 5.71 -8.57 9.17
C LYS A 12 5.28 -9.54 8.07
N LEU A 13 3.97 -9.69 7.88
CA LEU A 13 3.41 -10.70 6.97
C LEU A 13 3.63 -10.36 5.50
N GLU A 14 3.54 -9.08 5.16
CA GLU A 14 3.58 -8.67 3.76
C GLU A 14 4.96 -8.39 3.24
N TYR A 15 5.88 -7.99 4.11
CA TYR A 15 7.21 -7.54 3.73
C TYR A 15 8.32 -8.31 4.44
N LEU A 16 8.47 -8.18 5.77
CA LEU A 16 9.64 -8.75 6.48
C LEU A 16 9.76 -10.27 6.37
N ASN A 17 8.65 -11.00 6.26
CA ASN A 17 8.68 -12.45 6.07
C ASN A 17 9.08 -12.89 4.65
N LYS A 18 9.11 -11.97 3.68
CA LYS A 18 9.35 -12.25 2.26
C LYS A 18 10.63 -11.60 1.72
N CYS A 19 11.28 -10.77 2.51
CA CYS A 19 12.48 -10.01 2.13
C CYS A 19 13.61 -10.24 3.11
N ILE A 20 14.83 -10.25 2.60
CA ILE A 20 16.06 -10.21 3.40
C ILE A 20 16.74 -8.89 3.05
N GLU A 21 16.75 -7.98 4.02
CA GLU A 21 17.29 -6.63 3.90
C GLU A 21 18.71 -6.57 4.44
N PHE A 22 19.65 -6.06 3.65
CA PHE A 22 21.02 -5.82 4.10
C PHE A 22 21.26 -4.32 4.26
N GLY A 23 21.10 -3.83 5.48
CA GLY A 23 21.48 -2.46 5.86
C GLY A 23 20.32 -1.61 6.34
N LYS A 24 20.57 -0.87 7.42
CA LYS A 24 19.56 -0.05 8.10
C LYS A 24 18.96 1.03 7.20
N LYS A 25 19.78 1.71 6.39
CA LYS A 25 19.31 2.81 5.53
C LYS A 25 18.26 2.33 4.52
N HIS A 26 18.48 1.18 3.91
CA HIS A 26 17.54 0.62 2.93
C HIS A 26 16.22 0.21 3.60
N LEU A 27 16.32 -0.40 4.78
CA LEU A 27 15.16 -0.76 5.58
C LEU A 27 14.36 0.50 5.98
N ASP A 28 15.03 1.57 6.40
CA ASP A 28 14.38 2.83 6.76
C ASP A 28 13.62 3.41 5.54
N ASP A 29 14.26 3.47 4.36
CA ASP A 29 13.65 3.97 3.12
C ASP A 29 12.39 3.14 2.73
N LEU A 30 12.46 1.81 2.87
CA LEU A 30 11.33 0.91 2.56
C LEU A 30 10.23 0.93 3.60
N MET A 31 10.57 1.14 4.87
CA MET A 31 9.60 1.31 5.95
C MET A 31 8.80 2.60 5.78
N ASP A 32 9.44 3.68 5.32
CA ASP A 32 8.77 4.94 4.97
C ASP A 32 7.82 4.75 3.78
N GLU A 33 8.26 4.06 2.73
CA GLU A 33 7.41 3.70 1.59
C GLU A 33 6.21 2.85 2.04
N PHE A 34 6.44 1.84 2.89
CA PHE A 34 5.39 0.98 3.41
C PHE A 34 4.39 1.76 4.27
N ALA A 35 4.87 2.65 5.13
CA ALA A 35 3.99 3.48 5.97
C ALA A 35 3.12 4.40 5.11
N SER A 36 3.68 5.01 4.07
CA SER A 36 2.92 5.81 3.10
C SER A 36 1.86 4.96 2.40
N TYR A 37 2.25 3.82 1.83
CA TYR A 37 1.33 2.89 1.16
C TYR A 37 0.21 2.40 2.09
N TYR A 38 0.56 1.94 3.29
CA TYR A 38 -0.40 1.44 4.27
C TYR A 38 -1.44 2.48 4.63
N ASN A 39 -1.01 3.73 4.81
CA ASN A 39 -1.90 4.79 5.26
C ASN A 39 -2.75 5.40 4.15
N THR A 40 -2.26 5.45 2.91
CA THR A 40 -2.91 6.20 1.82
C THR A 40 -3.57 5.33 0.76
N LYS A 41 -3.11 4.09 0.56
CA LYS A 41 -3.53 3.26 -0.58
C LYS A 41 -4.07 1.88 -0.19
N ARG A 42 -3.67 1.35 0.96
CA ARG A 42 -4.04 0.00 1.37
C ARG A 42 -5.54 -0.11 1.63
N SER A 43 -6.19 -1.07 0.98
CA SER A 43 -7.59 -1.35 1.24
C SER A 43 -7.79 -2.07 2.59
N HIS A 44 -8.79 -1.62 3.34
CA HIS A 44 -9.21 -2.27 4.60
C HIS A 44 -10.65 -2.75 4.51
N MET A 45 -10.87 -4.06 4.65
CA MET A 45 -12.21 -4.67 4.64
C MET A 45 -13.15 -4.03 5.65
N ALA A 46 -12.65 -3.76 6.87
CA ALA A 46 -13.42 -3.11 7.93
C ALA A 46 -13.75 -1.62 7.65
N ARG A 47 -13.20 -1.04 6.57
CA ARG A 47 -13.42 0.35 6.16
C ARG A 47 -13.98 0.43 4.74
N VAL A 48 -14.76 -0.56 4.30
CA VAL A 48 -15.33 -0.56 2.94
C VAL A 48 -14.22 -0.44 1.87
N HIS A 49 -13.12 -1.15 2.09
CA HIS A 49 -11.92 -1.12 1.23
C HIS A 49 -11.19 0.22 1.18
N LEU A 50 -11.52 1.18 2.05
CA LEU A 50 -10.86 2.47 2.10
C LEU A 50 -9.57 2.43 2.95
N PRO A 51 -8.57 3.26 2.59
CA PRO A 51 -7.33 3.40 3.34
C PRO A 51 -7.50 4.09 4.70
N PRO A 52 -6.50 3.97 5.59
CA PRO A 52 -6.50 4.61 6.91
C PRO A 52 -6.67 6.13 6.87
N ILE A 53 -5.97 6.79 5.97
CA ILE A 53 -6.08 8.22 5.67
C ILE A 53 -6.92 8.33 4.40
N GLN A 54 -8.04 9.04 4.49
CA GLN A 54 -8.90 9.31 3.35
C GLN A 54 -8.46 10.63 2.73
N GLU A 55 -7.96 10.59 1.50
CA GLU A 55 -8.06 11.74 0.61
C GLU A 55 -9.43 11.67 -0.07
N GLU A 56 -10.10 12.81 -0.23
CA GLU A 56 -11.38 12.86 -0.93
C GLU A 56 -11.18 12.39 -2.37
N SER A 57 -11.64 11.18 -2.68
CA SER A 57 -11.66 10.66 -4.04
C SER A 57 -13.02 10.93 -4.64
N GLU A 58 -13.04 11.51 -5.84
CA GLU A 58 -14.25 11.63 -6.64
C GLU A 58 -14.81 10.23 -6.97
N GLU A 59 -16.14 10.09 -7.03
CA GLU A 59 -16.78 8.87 -7.48
C GLU A 59 -16.38 8.60 -8.93
N VAL A 60 -15.71 7.49 -9.16
CA VAL A 60 -15.19 7.18 -10.49
C VAL A 60 -16.13 6.24 -11.23
N ALA A 61 -16.60 6.70 -12.38
CA ALA A 61 -17.43 5.96 -13.33
C ALA A 61 -16.72 4.68 -13.80
N THR A 62 -17.47 3.68 -14.28
CA THR A 62 -16.90 2.43 -14.81
C THR A 62 -15.94 2.71 -15.98
N ILE A 63 -14.63 2.52 -15.77
CA ILE A 63 -13.57 2.80 -16.76
C ILE A 63 -13.08 1.49 -17.40
N PRO A 64 -12.74 1.48 -18.71
CA PRO A 64 -12.17 0.33 -19.39
C PRO A 64 -10.77 -0.06 -18.85
N ILE A 65 -10.48 -1.37 -18.91
CA ILE A 65 -9.30 -2.02 -18.31
C ILE A 65 -7.97 -1.53 -18.92
N ASP A 66 -7.99 -1.04 -20.15
CA ASP A 66 -6.83 -0.53 -20.90
C ASP A 66 -6.20 0.73 -20.30
N GLN A 67 -6.91 1.39 -19.38
CA GLN A 67 -6.44 2.59 -18.66
C GLN A 67 -5.85 2.27 -17.28
N ILE A 68 -5.71 0.99 -16.91
CA ILE A 68 -5.15 0.57 -15.63
C ILE A 68 -3.64 0.31 -15.76
N GLU A 69 -2.85 0.89 -14.85
CA GLU A 69 -1.41 0.64 -14.72
C GLU A 69 -1.08 -0.11 -13.43
N GLU A 70 -0.18 -1.10 -13.55
CA GLU A 70 0.41 -1.78 -12.39
C GLU A 70 1.51 -0.90 -11.79
N ARG A 71 1.41 -0.65 -10.49
CA ARG A 71 2.38 0.08 -9.69
C ARG A 71 2.99 -0.88 -8.68
N LYS A 72 4.32 -0.83 -8.58
CA LYS A 72 5.11 -1.70 -7.72
C LYS A 72 5.57 -0.89 -6.53
N ASN A 73 5.08 -1.24 -5.35
CA ASN A 73 5.42 -0.61 -4.08
C ASN A 73 6.27 -1.56 -3.24
N VAL A 74 7.02 -0.99 -2.30
CA VAL A 74 7.83 -1.66 -1.28
C VAL A 74 8.82 -2.62 -1.96
N GLY A 75 9.70 -2.06 -2.79
CA GLY A 75 10.66 -2.83 -3.57
C GLY A 75 10.03 -3.77 -4.61
N GLY A 76 8.74 -3.55 -4.95
CA GLY A 76 7.96 -4.33 -5.91
C GLY A 76 7.35 -5.61 -5.38
N LEU A 77 7.37 -5.81 -4.07
CA LEU A 77 6.70 -6.93 -3.41
C LEU A 77 5.18 -6.75 -3.39
N ILE A 78 4.72 -5.50 -3.36
CA ILE A 78 3.31 -5.15 -3.38
C ILE A 78 2.98 -4.56 -4.74
N LYS A 79 1.97 -5.12 -5.41
CA LYS A 79 1.41 -4.59 -6.64
C LYS A 79 0.12 -3.85 -6.33
N SER A 80 0.05 -2.58 -6.67
CA SER A 80 -1.20 -1.80 -6.72
C SER A 80 -1.56 -1.52 -8.16
N PHE A 81 -2.83 -1.20 -8.38
CA PHE A 81 -3.33 -0.84 -9.71
C PHE A 81 -3.90 0.57 -9.60
N GLU A 82 -3.42 1.46 -10.44
CA GLU A 82 -3.82 2.87 -10.48
C GLU A 82 -4.30 3.21 -11.89
N TRP A 83 -5.10 4.26 -12.03
CA TRP A 83 -5.50 4.74 -13.36
C TRP A 83 -4.35 5.51 -14.00
N LYS A 84 -4.22 5.39 -15.33
CA LYS A 84 -3.48 6.37 -16.13
C LYS A 84 -4.16 7.72 -15.97
N VAL A 85 -3.51 8.63 -15.24
CA VAL A 85 -3.89 10.04 -15.27
C VAL A 85 -3.46 10.56 -16.64
N ALA A 86 -4.43 11.03 -17.42
CA ALA A 86 -4.20 11.66 -18.72
C ALA A 86 -3.51 13.03 -18.57
#